data_AF-A0A6L7EW12-F1
#
_entry.id   AF-A0A6L7EW12-F1
#
_cell.length_a   1.000
_cell.length_b   1.000
_cell.length_c   1.000
_cell.angle_alpha   90.00
_cell.angle_beta   90.00
_cell.angle_gamma   90.00
#
_symmetry.space_group_name_H-M   'P 1'
#
loop_
_entity.id
_entity.type
_entity.pdbx_description
1 polymer ?
#
loop_
_entity_poly.entity_id
_entity_poly.type
_entity_poly.pdbx_seq_one_letter_code
_entity_poly.pdbx_strand_id
1 'polypeptide(L)'
;MGRTIVLVDGENIDATLGTNVFARRPHPDERPRWERLTAYLAAEWDQPAVGLFFLNASNGTMPTQFVQALLAMGYRPVPLSGRADQKVVDVGIQMTLAALVDRDDDVVLVSHDGDFADDLAALKRRGRRLGLVGFREFFSGRLNALDLDTFDLEDDVEAFKAPLPRVRVIDLDDFDPDRFLV
;
A
#
# COMPACT_ATOMS: atom_id res chain seq x y z
N MET A 1 -12.65 6.01 19.83
CA MET A 1 -12.80 4.86 18.92
C MET A 1 -11.70 5.02 17.89
N GLY A 2 -10.76 4.07 17.84
CA GLY A 2 -9.62 4.13 16.92
C GLY A 2 -10.06 3.97 15.46
N ARG A 3 -9.22 4.39 14.53
CA ARG A 3 -9.38 4.14 13.09
C ARG A 3 -8.02 3.91 12.47
N THR A 4 -7.98 3.18 11.38
CA THR A 4 -6.78 2.94 10.58
C THR A 4 -6.71 3.94 9.44
N ILE A 5 -5.59 4.63 9.31
CA ILE A 5 -5.28 5.49 8.16
C ILE A 5 -4.37 4.71 7.22
N VAL A 6 -4.89 4.38 6.03
CA VAL A 6 -4.17 3.61 5.02
C VAL A 6 -3.57 4.58 4.01
N LEU A 7 -2.24 4.68 3.96
CA LEU A 7 -1.50 5.56 3.06
C LEU A 7 -1.07 4.76 1.84
N VAL A 8 -1.67 5.04 0.67
CA VAL A 8 -1.42 4.28 -0.55
C VAL A 8 -0.46 5.01 -1.49
N ASP A 9 0.69 4.39 -1.71
CA ASP A 9 1.64 4.73 -2.78
C ASP A 9 1.34 3.89 -4.02
N GLY A 10 0.32 4.32 -4.79
CA GLY A 10 -0.11 3.56 -5.96
C GLY A 10 0.95 3.48 -7.07
N GLU A 11 1.86 4.45 -7.16
CA GLU A 11 2.94 4.47 -8.15
C GLU A 11 3.98 3.42 -7.81
N ASN A 12 4.38 3.29 -6.53
CA ASN A 12 5.28 2.23 -6.09
C ASN A 12 4.71 0.83 -6.33
N ILE A 13 3.41 0.62 -6.07
CA ILE A 13 2.76 -0.68 -6.33
C ILE A 13 2.69 -0.97 -7.84
N ASP A 14 2.27 -0.01 -8.69
CA ASP A 14 2.21 -0.20 -10.15
C ASP A 14 3.61 -0.44 -10.75
N ALA A 15 4.63 0.27 -10.25
CA ALA A 15 6.02 0.09 -10.66
C ALA A 15 6.56 -1.29 -10.29
N THR A 16 6.26 -1.79 -9.08
CA THR A 16 6.66 -3.12 -8.61
C THR A 16 5.98 -4.21 -9.42
N LEU A 17 4.67 -4.10 -9.65
CA LEU A 17 3.94 -4.99 -10.55
C LEU A 17 4.56 -5.00 -11.95
N GLY A 18 4.86 -3.82 -12.49
CA GLY A 18 5.35 -3.71 -13.84
C GLY A 18 6.76 -4.24 -14.04
N THR A 19 7.65 -3.98 -13.08
CA THR A 19 9.08 -4.29 -13.20
C THR A 19 9.39 -5.70 -12.70
N ASN A 20 8.86 -6.07 -11.54
CA ASN A 20 9.26 -7.27 -10.82
C ASN A 20 8.31 -8.45 -11.02
N VAL A 21 7.03 -8.19 -11.30
CA VAL A 21 6.02 -9.25 -11.47
C VAL A 21 5.77 -9.56 -12.94
N PHE A 22 5.46 -8.55 -13.76
CA PHE A 22 5.06 -8.77 -15.16
C PHE A 22 6.16 -8.51 -16.19
N ALA A 23 7.23 -7.80 -15.82
CA ALA A 23 8.25 -7.27 -16.74
C ALA A 23 7.67 -6.44 -17.91
N ARG A 24 6.51 -5.83 -17.69
CA ARG A 24 5.80 -4.89 -18.58
C ARG A 24 4.79 -4.09 -17.77
N ARG A 25 4.29 -2.98 -18.32
CA ARG A 25 3.20 -2.23 -17.67
C ARG A 25 2.00 -3.15 -17.40
N PRO A 26 1.44 -3.16 -16.18
CA PRO A 26 0.29 -4.01 -15.87
C PRO A 26 -0.97 -3.49 -16.59
N HIS A 27 -1.79 -4.43 -17.06
CA HIS A 27 -3.11 -4.14 -17.61
C HIS A 27 -4.09 -3.73 -16.50
N PRO A 28 -5.19 -3.02 -16.82
CA PRO A 28 -6.16 -2.58 -15.80
C PRO A 28 -6.73 -3.70 -14.93
N ASP A 29 -6.91 -4.90 -15.46
CA ASP A 29 -7.43 -6.09 -14.78
C ASP A 29 -6.38 -6.85 -13.96
N GLU A 30 -5.09 -6.55 -14.17
CA GLU A 30 -3.95 -7.07 -13.40
C GLU A 30 -3.59 -6.17 -12.21
N ARG A 31 -4.27 -5.04 -12.05
CA ARG A 31 -4.07 -4.12 -10.91
C ARG A 31 -4.86 -4.58 -9.69
N PRO A 32 -4.41 -4.17 -8.47
CA PRO A 32 -5.13 -4.49 -7.24
C PRO A 32 -6.56 -3.95 -7.25
N ARG A 33 -7.50 -4.75 -6.76
CA ARG A 33 -8.84 -4.35 -6.38
C ARG A 33 -8.79 -3.63 -5.04
N TRP A 34 -8.58 -2.32 -5.08
CA TRP A 34 -8.35 -1.49 -3.89
C TRP A 34 -9.49 -1.56 -2.86
N GLU A 35 -10.73 -1.80 -3.30
CA GLU A 35 -11.86 -1.99 -2.39
C GLU A 35 -11.68 -3.17 -1.42
N ARG A 36 -10.90 -4.20 -1.78
CA ARG A 36 -10.61 -5.33 -0.89
C ARG A 36 -9.66 -4.96 0.23
N LEU A 37 -8.75 -4.00 0.00
CA LEU A 37 -7.72 -3.66 0.97
C LEU A 37 -8.28 -3.01 2.23
N THR A 38 -9.08 -1.96 2.09
CA THR A 38 -9.68 -1.29 3.26
C THR A 38 -10.68 -2.20 3.97
N ALA A 39 -11.41 -3.04 3.23
CA ALA A 39 -12.30 -4.04 3.83
C ALA A 39 -11.53 -5.09 4.64
N TYR A 40 -10.44 -5.62 4.08
CA TYR A 40 -9.55 -6.56 4.77
C TYR A 40 -8.99 -5.95 6.06
N LEU A 41 -8.36 -4.77 5.97
CA LEU A 41 -7.76 -4.12 7.13
C LEU A 41 -8.79 -3.76 8.20
N ALA A 42 -10.02 -3.42 7.79
CA ALA A 42 -11.08 -3.11 8.74
C ALA A 42 -11.53 -4.34 9.52
N ALA A 43 -11.59 -5.51 8.86
CA ALA A 43 -11.90 -6.78 9.52
C ALA A 43 -10.73 -7.26 10.39
N GLU A 44 -9.51 -7.23 9.85
CA GLU A 44 -8.30 -7.72 10.51
C GLU A 44 -7.96 -6.94 11.78
N TRP A 45 -8.20 -5.62 11.79
CA TRP A 45 -7.93 -4.77 12.95
C TRP A 45 -9.19 -4.40 13.75
N ASP A 46 -10.35 -4.97 13.39
CA ASP A 46 -11.65 -4.71 14.02
C ASP A 46 -11.96 -3.21 14.21
N GLN A 47 -11.63 -2.40 13.19
CA GLN A 47 -11.85 -0.95 13.23
C GLN A 47 -11.97 -0.32 11.84
N PRO A 48 -12.61 0.85 11.69
CA PRO A 48 -12.75 1.48 10.38
C PRO A 48 -11.39 1.81 9.74
N ALA A 49 -11.21 1.45 8.48
CA ALA A 49 -10.04 1.81 7.67
C ALA A 49 -10.38 2.90 6.65
N VAL A 50 -9.62 4.00 6.66
CA VAL A 50 -9.78 5.13 5.75
C VAL A 50 -8.56 5.23 4.84
N GLY A 51 -8.76 5.03 3.55
CA GLY A 51 -7.70 5.09 2.54
C GLY A 51 -7.42 6.49 2.01
N LEU A 52 -6.17 6.92 2.09
CA LEU A 52 -5.62 8.08 1.40
C LEU A 52 -4.79 7.60 0.22
N PHE A 53 -5.15 8.01 -1.00
CA PHE A 53 -4.50 7.56 -2.22
C PHE A 53 -3.71 8.69 -2.85
N PHE A 54 -2.37 8.62 -2.80
CA PHE A 54 -1.50 9.70 -3.25
C PHE A 54 -1.26 9.60 -4.75
N LEU A 55 -1.38 10.74 -5.45
CA LEU A 55 -1.27 10.80 -6.91
C LEU A 55 -0.35 11.95 -7.32
N ASN A 56 0.57 11.68 -8.25
CA ASN A 56 1.35 12.73 -8.88
C ASN A 56 0.52 13.43 -9.97
N ALA A 57 0.25 14.72 -9.77
CA ALA A 57 -0.46 15.61 -10.68
C ALA A 57 0.44 16.75 -11.21
N SER A 58 1.76 16.60 -11.11
CA SER A 58 2.72 17.66 -11.51
C SER A 58 2.68 17.99 -13.00
N ASN A 59 2.18 17.08 -13.85
CA ASN A 59 1.98 17.33 -15.28
C ASN A 59 0.66 18.08 -15.60
N GLY A 60 -0.12 18.49 -14.59
CA GLY A 60 -1.38 19.20 -14.76
C GLY A 60 -2.53 18.33 -15.28
N THR A 61 -2.33 17.03 -15.44
CA THR A 61 -3.37 16.08 -15.87
C THR A 61 -3.72 15.13 -14.74
N MET A 62 -5.01 14.83 -14.59
CA MET A 62 -5.49 13.90 -13.58
C MET A 62 -6.26 12.76 -14.26
N PRO A 63 -5.98 11.49 -13.92
CA PRO A 63 -6.69 10.35 -14.49
C PRO A 63 -8.11 10.31 -13.92
N THR A 64 -9.02 11.09 -14.54
CA THR A 64 -10.34 11.40 -13.98
C THR A 64 -11.15 10.14 -13.68
N GLN A 65 -11.15 9.15 -14.58
CA GLN A 65 -11.85 7.88 -14.36
C GLN A 65 -11.30 7.11 -13.15
N PHE A 66 -9.99 7.10 -12.97
CA PHE A 66 -9.36 6.44 -11.82
C PHE A 66 -9.71 7.16 -10.51
N VAL A 67 -9.69 8.49 -10.50
CA VAL A 67 -10.10 9.29 -9.33
C VAL A 67 -11.56 9.06 -8.96
N GLN A 68 -12.46 8.99 -9.96
CA GLN A 68 -13.88 8.68 -9.71
C GLN A 68 -14.04 7.26 -9.15
N ALA A 69 -13.28 6.29 -9.63
CA ALA A 69 -13.29 4.94 -9.08
C ALA A 69 -12.83 4.93 -7.60
N LEU A 70 -11.74 5.63 -7.27
CA LEU A 70 -11.26 5.77 -5.88
C LEU A 70 -12.34 6.35 -4.96
N LEU A 71 -13.00 7.44 -5.38
CA LEU A 71 -14.09 8.05 -4.61
C LEU A 71 -15.27 7.09 -4.43
N ALA A 72 -15.65 6.35 -5.47
CA ALA A 72 -16.72 5.35 -5.40
C ALA A 72 -16.40 4.19 -4.45
N MET A 73 -15.11 3.84 -4.31
CA MET A 73 -14.62 2.84 -3.36
C MET A 73 -14.44 3.39 -1.93
N GLY A 74 -14.71 4.68 -1.69
CA GLY A 74 -14.56 5.32 -0.38
C GLY A 74 -13.14 5.77 -0.03
N TYR A 75 -12.20 5.70 -0.98
CA TYR A 75 -10.88 6.31 -0.82
C TYR A 75 -10.97 7.83 -0.94
N ARG A 76 -10.00 8.51 -0.31
CA ARG A 76 -9.74 9.94 -0.52
C ARG A 76 -8.53 10.09 -1.43
N PRO A 77 -8.71 10.47 -2.70
CA PRO A 77 -7.60 10.83 -3.58
C PRO A 77 -6.88 12.09 -3.05
N VAL A 78 -5.55 12.07 -3.08
CA VAL A 78 -4.67 13.15 -2.66
C VAL A 78 -3.74 13.49 -3.84
N PRO A 79 -4.24 14.24 -4.83
CA PRO A 79 -3.41 14.71 -5.94
C PRO A 79 -2.44 15.79 -5.46
N LEU A 80 -1.16 15.60 -5.74
CA LEU A 80 -0.07 16.48 -5.35
C LEU A 80 0.70 16.96 -6.57
N SER A 81 1.15 18.21 -6.52
CA SER A 81 1.94 18.83 -7.58
C SER A 81 3.16 19.51 -6.96
N GLY A 82 4.26 19.51 -7.70
CA GLY A 82 5.54 20.07 -7.25
C GLY A 82 6.47 20.31 -8.44
N ARG A 83 7.76 20.52 -8.13
CA ARG A 83 8.79 20.66 -9.17
C ARG A 83 9.04 19.32 -9.87
N ALA A 84 9.61 19.37 -11.08
CA ALA A 84 9.85 18.16 -11.89
C ALA A 84 10.80 17.15 -11.24
N ASP A 85 11.70 17.60 -10.36
CA ASP A 85 12.65 16.77 -9.61
C ASP A 85 12.09 16.27 -8.27
N GLN A 86 10.86 16.66 -7.92
CA GLN A 86 10.27 16.34 -6.63
C GLN A 86 9.44 15.06 -6.72
N LYS A 87 9.77 14.08 -5.86
CA LYS A 87 8.93 12.91 -5.61
C LYS A 87 7.71 13.29 -4.77
N VAL A 88 6.73 13.94 -5.39
CA VAL A 88 5.60 14.56 -4.68
C VAL A 88 4.74 13.56 -3.90
N VAL A 89 4.64 12.31 -4.36
CA VAL A 89 3.92 11.24 -3.67
C VAL A 89 4.62 10.88 -2.37
N ASP A 90 5.92 10.56 -2.41
CA ASP A 90 6.75 10.24 -1.25
C ASP A 90 6.70 11.37 -0.23
N VAL A 91 6.92 12.62 -0.68
CA VAL A 91 6.87 13.81 0.18
C VAL A 91 5.49 13.96 0.83
N GLY A 92 4.41 13.74 0.09
CA GLY A 92 3.05 13.81 0.62
C GLY A 92 2.77 12.76 1.70
N ILE A 93 3.25 11.54 1.49
CA ILE A 93 3.13 10.44 2.46
C ILE A 93 3.94 10.79 3.72
N GLN A 94 5.20 11.22 3.58
CA GLN A 94 6.05 11.63 4.71
C GLN A 94 5.42 12.78 5.52
N MET A 95 4.89 13.82 4.83
CA MET A 95 4.16 14.90 5.50
C MET A 95 2.94 14.39 6.27
N THR A 96 2.24 13.38 5.73
CA THR A 96 1.07 12.78 6.37
C THR A 96 1.48 11.94 7.58
N LEU A 97 2.53 11.13 7.48
CA LEU A 97 3.10 10.36 8.59
C LEU A 97 3.55 11.29 9.73
N ALA A 98 4.23 12.39 9.41
CA ALA A 98 4.62 13.40 10.38
C ALA A 98 3.42 14.02 11.10
N ALA A 99 2.34 14.33 10.38
CA ALA A 99 1.11 14.85 10.96
C ALA A 99 0.37 13.82 11.84
N LEU A 100 0.55 12.52 11.59
CA LEU A 100 -0.04 11.43 12.38
C LEU A 100 0.67 11.21 13.72
N VAL A 101 1.89 11.73 13.93
CA VAL A 101 2.64 11.58 15.19
C VAL A 101 1.86 12.11 16.39
N ASP A 102 1.12 13.20 16.21
CA ASP A 102 0.32 13.84 17.26
C ASP A 102 -1.15 13.38 17.27
N ARG A 103 -1.46 12.25 16.60
CA ARG A 103 -2.80 11.68 16.50
C ARG A 103 -2.81 10.25 17.02
N ASP A 104 -3.96 9.80 17.52
CA ASP A 104 -4.18 8.42 18.02
C ASP A 104 -4.64 7.42 16.95
N ASP A 105 -4.51 7.80 15.68
CA ASP A 105 -4.88 6.95 14.55
C ASP A 105 -3.79 5.85 14.35
N ASP A 106 -4.20 4.61 14.08
CA ASP A 106 -3.29 3.56 13.63
C ASP A 106 -2.99 3.74 12.14
N VAL A 107 -1.86 3.22 11.67
CA VAL A 107 -1.36 3.54 10.34
C VAL A 107 -0.98 2.29 9.58
N VAL A 108 -1.45 2.20 8.33
CA VAL A 108 -0.97 1.19 7.38
C VAL A 108 -0.34 1.91 6.20
N LEU A 109 0.90 1.57 5.88
CA LEU A 109 1.58 2.05 4.67
C LEU A 109 1.47 0.99 3.58
N VAL A 110 1.04 1.38 2.39
CA VAL A 110 1.03 0.53 1.20
C VAL A 110 2.15 0.97 0.27
N SER A 111 3.36 0.45 0.51
CA SER A 111 4.56 0.74 -0.28
C SER A 111 5.67 -0.25 0.07
N HIS A 112 6.63 -0.42 -0.85
CA HIS A 112 7.84 -1.20 -0.64
C HIS A 112 9.05 -0.35 -0.23
N ASP A 113 8.93 0.98 -0.30
CA ASP A 113 10.06 1.91 -0.21
C ASP A 113 10.57 2.10 1.23
N GLY A 114 11.88 1.99 1.41
CA GLY A 114 12.57 2.19 2.69
C GLY A 114 12.68 3.66 3.11
N ASP A 115 12.37 4.60 2.23
CA ASP A 115 12.41 6.04 2.53
C ASP A 115 11.39 6.47 3.59
N PHE A 116 10.38 5.63 3.89
CA PHE A 116 9.38 5.87 4.94
C PHE A 116 9.74 5.26 6.31
N ALA A 117 10.85 4.52 6.41
CA ALA A 117 11.16 3.74 7.60
C ALA A 117 11.37 4.59 8.86
N ASP A 118 12.00 5.76 8.72
CA ASP A 118 12.29 6.63 9.86
C ASP A 118 11.01 7.29 10.42
N ASP A 119 10.07 7.62 9.53
CA ASP A 119 8.74 8.16 9.89
C ASP A 119 7.88 7.10 10.60
N LEU A 120 7.84 5.88 10.08
CA LEU A 120 7.17 4.75 10.73
C LEU A 120 7.79 4.43 12.09
N ALA A 121 9.13 4.45 12.21
CA ALA A 121 9.80 4.27 13.49
C ALA A 121 9.40 5.35 14.51
N ALA A 122 9.17 6.59 14.08
CA ALA A 122 8.70 7.66 14.94
C ALA A 122 7.29 7.39 15.49
N LEU A 123 6.37 6.90 14.64
CA LEU A 123 5.04 6.47 15.06
C LEU A 123 5.09 5.25 15.99
N LYS A 124 5.96 4.27 15.70
CA LYS A 124 6.14 3.06 16.53
C LYS A 124 6.55 3.43 17.95
N ARG A 125 7.46 4.40 18.11
CA ARG A 125 7.88 4.92 19.43
C ARG A 125 6.74 5.57 20.23
N ARG A 126 5.67 6.01 19.58
CA ARG A 126 4.44 6.52 20.22
C ARG A 126 3.45 5.40 20.58
N GLY A 127 3.78 4.14 20.31
CA GLY A 127 2.93 2.99 20.59
C GLY A 127 1.77 2.82 19.61
N ARG A 128 1.87 3.37 18.40
CA ARG A 128 0.86 3.19 17.35
C ARG A 128 0.92 1.77 16.80
N ARG A 129 -0.24 1.17 16.50
CA ARG A 129 -0.28 -0.05 15.69
C ARG A 129 0.06 0.36 14.26
N LEU A 130 1.03 -0.33 13.68
CA LEU A 130 1.55 -0.04 12.35
C LEU A 130 1.52 -1.30 11.50
N GLY A 131 1.13 -1.13 10.24
CA GLY A 131 1.11 -2.20 9.26
C GLY A 131 1.78 -1.79 7.95
N LEU A 132 2.29 -2.79 7.23
CA LEU A 132 2.79 -2.67 5.87
C LEU A 132 1.95 -3.55 4.95
N VAL A 133 1.59 -3.01 3.80
CA VAL A 133 0.89 -3.75 2.76
C VAL A 133 1.70 -3.66 1.46
N GLY A 134 1.90 -4.79 0.80
CA GLY A 134 2.66 -4.88 -0.43
C GLY A 134 2.87 -6.33 -0.84
N PHE A 135 3.97 -6.62 -1.52
CA PHE A 135 4.48 -7.95 -1.74
C PHE A 135 5.66 -8.15 -0.79
N ARG A 136 5.57 -9.16 0.07
CA ARG A 136 6.50 -9.35 1.19
C ARG A 136 7.96 -9.41 0.75
N GLU A 137 8.22 -10.06 -0.37
CA GLU A 137 9.54 -10.24 -0.98
C GLU A 137 10.17 -8.94 -1.51
N PHE A 138 9.37 -7.87 -1.68
CA PHE A 138 9.85 -6.60 -2.23
C PHE A 138 9.96 -5.49 -1.18
N PHE A 139 9.50 -5.70 0.07
CA PHE A 139 9.75 -4.74 1.14
C PHE A 139 11.24 -4.51 1.33
N SER A 140 11.64 -3.23 1.40
CA SER A 140 13.04 -2.89 1.67
C SER A 140 13.52 -3.46 3.01
N GLY A 141 14.81 -3.75 3.12
CA GLY A 141 15.40 -4.21 4.39
C GLY A 141 15.21 -3.23 5.54
N ARG A 142 15.08 -1.92 5.25
CA ARG A 142 14.79 -0.90 6.26
C ARG A 142 13.38 -1.03 6.84
N LEU A 143 12.39 -1.33 5.99
CA LEU A 143 11.02 -1.58 6.44
C LEU A 143 10.93 -2.90 7.23
N ASN A 144 11.55 -3.97 6.73
CA ASN A 144 11.55 -5.26 7.41
C ASN A 144 12.21 -5.19 8.80
N ALA A 145 13.25 -4.38 8.97
CA ALA A 145 13.89 -4.17 10.26
C ALA A 145 12.98 -3.51 11.32
N LEU A 146 11.84 -2.93 10.92
CA LEU A 146 10.89 -2.34 11.85
C LEU A 146 9.98 -3.36 12.51
N ASP A 147 9.88 -4.60 12.02
CA ASP A 147 9.04 -5.67 12.61
C ASP A 147 7.60 -5.17 12.86
N LEU A 148 6.89 -4.87 11.76
CA LEU A 148 5.51 -4.38 11.74
C LEU A 148 4.55 -5.49 11.30
N ASP A 149 3.25 -5.33 11.54
CA ASP A 149 2.23 -6.22 10.96
C ASP A 149 2.36 -6.15 9.42
N THR A 150 2.61 -7.27 8.74
CA THR A 150 2.79 -7.27 7.26
C THR A 150 1.69 -8.05 6.57
N PHE A 151 1.12 -7.45 5.53
CA PHE A 151 0.03 -8.03 4.75
C PHE A 151 0.40 -8.08 3.26
N ASP A 152 0.28 -9.26 2.66
CA ASP A 152 0.50 -9.47 1.24
C ASP A 152 -0.77 -9.16 0.43
N LEU A 153 -0.62 -8.35 -0.62
CA LEU A 153 -1.73 -7.92 -1.46
C LEU A 153 -2.43 -9.08 -2.19
N GLU A 154 -1.71 -10.16 -2.49
CA GLU A 154 -2.28 -11.31 -3.18
C GLU A 154 -2.78 -12.38 -2.20
N ASP A 155 -1.96 -12.77 -1.22
CA ASP A 155 -2.28 -13.91 -0.36
C ASP A 155 -3.29 -13.56 0.73
N ASP A 156 -3.14 -12.42 1.40
CA ASP A 156 -4.00 -12.07 2.53
C ASP A 156 -5.21 -11.23 2.07
N VAL A 157 -4.94 -10.21 1.25
CA VAL A 157 -5.98 -9.27 0.79
C VAL A 157 -6.79 -9.83 -0.38
N GLU A 158 -6.24 -10.83 -1.09
CA GLU A 158 -6.82 -11.39 -2.31
C GLU A 158 -7.16 -10.30 -3.35
N ALA A 159 -6.29 -9.29 -3.49
CA ALA A 159 -6.56 -8.10 -4.29
C ALA A 159 -6.63 -8.37 -5.79
N PHE A 160 -6.21 -9.54 -6.28
CA PHE A 160 -6.09 -9.84 -7.71
C PHE A 160 -7.15 -10.85 -8.19
N LYS A 161 -7.47 -10.79 -9.48
CA LYS A 161 -8.45 -11.71 -10.11
C LYS A 161 -7.84 -13.06 -10.51
N ALA A 162 -6.53 -13.09 -10.68
CA ALA A 162 -5.78 -14.27 -11.06
C ALA A 162 -4.46 -14.28 -10.28
N PRO A 163 -3.87 -15.47 -10.06
CA PRO A 163 -2.54 -15.57 -9.47
C PRO A 163 -1.49 -14.78 -10.26
N LEU A 164 -0.60 -14.11 -9.55
CA LEU A 164 0.47 -13.32 -10.12
C LEU A 164 1.69 -14.22 -10.46
N PRO A 165 2.37 -13.97 -11.58
CA PRO A 165 3.55 -14.73 -11.99
C PRO A 165 4.81 -14.31 -11.21
N ARG A 166 4.77 -14.40 -9.87
CA ARG A 166 5.86 -14.01 -8.97
C ARG A 166 6.37 -15.18 -8.14
N VAL A 167 7.63 -15.10 -7.72
CA VAL A 167 8.26 -16.06 -6.80
C VAL A 167 8.35 -15.42 -5.43
N ARG A 168 7.85 -16.12 -4.41
CA ARG A 168 7.85 -15.65 -3.02
C ARG A 168 8.12 -16.81 -2.06
N VAL A 169 8.48 -16.45 -0.84
CA VAL A 169 8.51 -17.41 0.27
C VAL A 169 7.08 -17.61 0.75
N ILE A 170 6.67 -18.87 0.88
CA ILE A 170 5.36 -19.27 1.39
C ILE A 170 5.63 -20.01 2.70
N ASP A 171 4.94 -19.62 3.78
CA ASP A 171 5.01 -20.39 5.02
C ASP A 171 4.46 -21.79 4.76
N LEU A 172 5.06 -22.79 5.40
CA LEU A 172 4.62 -24.17 5.20
C LEU A 172 3.18 -24.38 5.69
N ASP A 173 2.75 -23.65 6.71
CA ASP A 173 1.38 -23.71 7.24
C ASP A 173 0.34 -23.13 6.26
N ASP A 174 0.79 -22.21 5.38
CA ASP A 174 -0.04 -21.58 4.33
C ASP A 174 0.09 -22.28 2.96
N PHE A 175 0.96 -23.30 2.85
CA PHE A 175 1.27 -23.94 1.58
C PHE A 175 0.13 -24.87 1.12
N ASP A 176 -0.52 -24.49 0.02
CA ASP A 176 -1.48 -25.32 -0.70
C ASP A 176 -0.88 -25.80 -2.04
N PRO A 177 -0.51 -27.09 -2.17
CA PRO A 177 0.09 -27.62 -3.39
C PRO A 177 -0.85 -27.56 -4.60
N ASP A 178 -2.18 -27.62 -4.40
CA ASP A 178 -3.14 -27.62 -5.51
C ASP A 178 -3.10 -26.30 -6.30
N ARG A 179 -2.66 -25.20 -5.67
CA ARG A 179 -2.45 -23.90 -6.34
C ARG A 179 -1.31 -23.91 -7.37
N PHE A 180 -0.44 -24.94 -7.38
CA PHE A 180 0.76 -25.02 -8.22
C PHE A 180 0.72 -26.12 -9.28
N LEU A 181 -0.32 -26.96 -9.30
CA LEU A 181 -0.40 -28.14 -10.17
C LEU A 181 -1.25 -27.91 -11.45
N VAL A 182 -1.59 -26.66 -11.76
CA VAL A 182 -2.42 -26.25 -12.91
C VAL A 182 -1.62 -26.02 -14.19
#